data_AF-A0A645CSP7-F1
#
_entry.id   AF-A0A645CSP7-F1
#
_cell.length_a   1.000
_cell.length_b   1.000
_cell.length_c   1.000
_cell.angle_alpha   90.00
_cell.angle_beta   90.00
_cell.angle_gamma   90.00
#
_symmetry.space_group_name_H-M   'P 1'
#
loop_
_entity.id
_entity.type
_entity.pdbx_description
1 polymer ?
#
loop_
_entity_poly.entity_id
_entity_poly.type
_entity_poly.pdbx_seq_one_letter_code
_entity_poly.pdbx_strand_id
1 'polypeptide(L)'
;MVEIASLLGQEAKVVILDEPTSALTEVEVEKLYELIARMKRQGVTIIYISHRLDEVMHLADTITVLKDGEHVVTFPRDENTTKQMLVRYMVGRDVEFDYRLSDTVQTDVLLEAKGLSSGDKLMGASFALHKGEIVGIAGLEGSGRTELLETLFGWRPATGGEVFLEGKKIRVHNTIRAKKYGFAYITKDRKSLGLFLKQDVKTNIAAASEENYKRFGLVSYIKIVENAKRYVEAIRIKCASLTQKVMNLSGGNQQKVLISMWLSENPKVMLIDEPTRGVDVGAKAEIHALLRKIASEGKGILMVSSELPEIMASCDRVIVMFEGRIFGVLQNDKSLTEERMISLASGMADCG
;
A
#
# COMPACT_ATOMS: atom_id res chain seq x y z
N MET A 1 -18.26 5.70 -17.71
CA MET A 1 -18.49 6.82 -18.65
C MET A 1 -19.83 6.77 -19.35
N VAL A 2 -20.24 5.67 -20.01
CA VAL A 2 -21.53 5.59 -20.72
C VAL A 2 -22.74 5.78 -19.78
N GLU A 3 -22.73 5.17 -18.59
CA GLU A 3 -23.80 5.34 -17.58
C GLU A 3 -23.87 6.76 -17.02
N ILE A 4 -22.74 7.47 -16.89
CA ILE A 4 -22.73 8.84 -16.36
C ILE A 4 -23.21 9.80 -17.45
N ALA A 5 -22.83 9.56 -18.71
CA ALA A 5 -23.29 10.34 -19.85
C ALA A 5 -24.79 10.14 -20.11
N SER A 6 -25.35 8.95 -19.85
CA SER A 6 -26.80 8.71 -20.03
C SER A 6 -27.66 9.51 -19.04
N LEU A 7 -27.12 9.88 -17.88
CA LEU A 7 -27.81 10.74 -16.91
C LEU A 7 -28.04 12.16 -17.42
N LEU A 8 -27.25 12.65 -18.40
CA LEU A 8 -27.51 13.95 -19.04
C LEU A 8 -28.78 13.96 -19.92
N GLY A 9 -29.21 12.78 -20.38
CA GLY A 9 -30.44 12.62 -21.16
C GLY A 9 -31.69 12.40 -20.31
N GLN A 10 -31.53 12.25 -18.99
CA GLN A 10 -32.63 12.09 -18.04
C GLN A 10 -32.85 13.39 -17.27
N GLU A 11 -34.11 13.75 -16.99
CA GLU A 11 -34.47 14.94 -16.18
C GLU A 11 -34.21 14.70 -14.66
N ALA A 12 -33.01 14.24 -14.32
CA ALA A 12 -32.63 13.96 -12.94
C ALA A 12 -32.44 15.26 -12.15
N LYS A 13 -33.10 15.40 -11.00
CA LYS A 13 -32.92 16.54 -10.08
C LYS A 13 -31.82 16.29 -9.04
N VAL A 14 -31.59 15.03 -8.70
CA VAL A 14 -30.56 14.58 -7.75
C VAL A 14 -29.83 13.38 -8.34
N VAL A 15 -28.51 13.40 -8.29
CA VAL A 15 -27.64 12.31 -8.74
C VAL A 15 -26.71 11.91 -7.60
N ILE A 16 -26.59 10.61 -7.33
CA ILE A 16 -25.66 10.07 -6.35
C ILE A 16 -24.59 9.29 -7.10
N LEU A 17 -23.33 9.65 -6.88
CA LEU A 17 -22.18 8.98 -7.47
C LEU A 17 -21.31 8.40 -6.35
N ASP A 18 -21.14 7.08 -6.37
CA ASP A 18 -20.33 6.35 -5.40
C ASP A 18 -18.99 5.93 -6.01
N GLU A 19 -17.91 6.56 -5.55
CA GLU A 19 -16.52 6.37 -6.01
C GLU A 19 -16.37 6.22 -7.55
N PRO A 20 -16.92 7.17 -8.34
CA PRO A 20 -17.06 6.99 -9.79
C PRO A 20 -15.73 6.98 -10.56
N THR A 21 -14.62 7.36 -9.93
CA THR A 21 -13.29 7.46 -10.52
C THR A 21 -12.39 6.25 -10.23
N SER A 22 -12.84 5.31 -9.40
CA SER A 22 -12.03 4.16 -8.95
C SER A 22 -11.50 3.27 -10.08
N ALA A 23 -12.15 3.28 -11.24
CA ALA A 23 -11.76 2.53 -12.44
C ALA A 23 -11.41 3.42 -13.65
N LEU A 24 -11.29 4.74 -13.47
CA LEU A 24 -11.05 5.69 -14.55
C LEU A 24 -9.57 6.10 -14.63
N THR A 25 -9.11 6.32 -15.86
CA THR A 25 -7.81 6.96 -16.14
C THR A 25 -7.89 8.48 -15.87
N GLU A 26 -6.75 9.17 -15.69
CA GLU A 26 -6.74 10.62 -15.43
C GLU A 26 -7.49 11.43 -16.49
N VAL A 27 -7.32 11.07 -17.77
CA VAL A 27 -8.04 11.71 -18.89
C VAL A 27 -9.56 11.50 -18.80
N GLU A 28 -10.00 10.37 -18.28
CA GLU A 28 -11.43 10.09 -18.08
C GLU A 28 -12.00 10.76 -16.83
N VAL A 29 -11.17 10.97 -15.80
CA VAL A 29 -11.53 11.73 -14.61
C VAL A 29 -11.81 13.20 -14.96
N GLU A 30 -10.98 13.82 -15.80
CA GLU A 30 -11.21 15.18 -16.28
C GLU A 30 -12.55 15.31 -17.02
N LYS A 31 -12.86 14.35 -17.90
CA LYS A 31 -14.15 14.30 -18.60
C LYS A 31 -15.32 14.13 -17.64
N LEU A 32 -15.15 13.35 -16.56
CA LEU A 32 -16.17 13.21 -15.53
C LEU A 32 -16.42 14.57 -14.84
N TYR A 33 -15.37 15.34 -14.54
CA TYR A 33 -15.50 16.66 -13.92
C TYR A 33 -16.27 17.63 -14.83
N GLU A 34 -15.98 17.62 -16.13
CA GLU A 34 -16.73 18.42 -17.10
C GLU A 34 -18.23 18.08 -17.12
N LEU A 35 -18.56 16.78 -17.07
CA LEU A 35 -19.95 16.30 -17.03
C LEU A 35 -20.65 16.76 -15.74
N ILE A 36 -20.00 16.58 -14.59
CA ILE A 36 -20.52 17.02 -13.28
C ILE A 36 -20.77 18.54 -13.29
N ALA A 37 -19.81 19.33 -13.78
CA ALA A 37 -19.95 20.77 -13.89
C ALA A 37 -21.12 21.18 -14.80
N ARG A 38 -21.34 20.45 -15.91
CA ARG A 38 -22.48 20.68 -16.81
C ARG A 38 -23.81 20.38 -16.11
N MET A 39 -23.93 19.25 -15.42
CA MET A 39 -25.15 18.88 -14.68
C MET A 39 -25.47 19.88 -13.58
N LYS A 40 -24.46 20.35 -12.85
CA LYS A 40 -24.61 21.39 -11.83
C LYS A 40 -25.14 22.70 -12.41
N ARG A 41 -24.64 23.13 -13.58
CA ARG A 41 -25.18 24.31 -14.31
C ARG A 41 -26.65 24.15 -14.73
N GLN A 42 -27.11 22.92 -14.92
CA GLN A 42 -28.52 22.62 -15.23
C GLN A 42 -29.41 22.54 -13.98
N GLY A 43 -28.87 22.83 -12.78
CA GLY A 43 -29.61 22.82 -11.52
C GLY A 43 -29.74 21.44 -10.88
N VAL A 44 -28.96 20.45 -11.33
CA VAL A 44 -28.94 19.11 -10.75
C VAL A 44 -28.11 19.12 -9.47
N THR A 45 -28.66 18.60 -8.37
CA THR A 45 -27.91 18.37 -7.12
C THR A 45 -27.12 17.08 -7.24
N ILE A 46 -25.84 17.11 -6.88
CA ILE A 46 -24.95 15.94 -6.98
C ILE A 46 -24.43 15.60 -5.59
N ILE A 47 -24.72 14.38 -5.15
CA ILE A 47 -24.10 13.78 -3.97
C ILE A 47 -22.93 12.92 -4.47
N TYR A 48 -21.72 13.40 -4.24
CA TYR A 48 -20.50 12.76 -4.68
C TYR A 48 -19.80 12.11 -3.48
N ILE A 49 -19.72 10.79 -3.48
CA ILE A 49 -19.07 10.00 -2.42
C ILE A 49 -17.67 9.65 -2.91
N SER A 50 -16.66 10.14 -2.21
CA SER A 50 -15.26 9.83 -2.52
C SER A 50 -14.39 9.99 -1.29
N HIS A 51 -13.38 9.12 -1.20
CA HIS A 51 -12.29 9.24 -0.23
C HIS A 51 -11.06 9.93 -0.84
N ARG A 52 -11.09 10.28 -2.13
CA ARG A 52 -9.99 10.95 -2.84
C ARG A 52 -10.12 12.45 -2.64
N LEU A 53 -9.28 13.01 -1.76
CA LEU A 53 -9.38 14.40 -1.33
C LEU A 53 -9.21 15.41 -2.47
N ASP A 54 -8.40 15.11 -3.49
CA ASP A 54 -8.28 15.95 -4.68
C ASP A 54 -9.62 16.18 -5.39
N GLU A 55 -10.43 15.13 -5.51
CA GLU A 55 -11.75 15.21 -6.15
C GLU A 55 -12.71 16.03 -5.28
N VAL A 56 -12.69 15.81 -3.97
CA VAL A 56 -13.52 16.56 -3.01
C VAL A 56 -13.17 18.05 -3.07
N MET A 57 -11.87 18.37 -3.06
CA MET A 57 -11.39 19.76 -3.14
C MET A 57 -11.73 20.42 -4.48
N HIS A 58 -11.77 19.64 -5.56
CA HIS A 58 -12.07 20.14 -6.89
C HIS A 58 -13.58 20.36 -7.11
N LEU A 59 -14.43 19.41 -6.68
CA LEU A 59 -15.84 19.36 -7.06
C LEU A 59 -16.79 19.96 -6.02
N ALA A 60 -16.47 19.86 -4.74
CA ALA A 60 -17.46 20.08 -3.68
C ALA A 60 -17.77 21.56 -3.47
N ASP A 61 -19.07 21.88 -3.39
CA ASP A 61 -19.57 23.14 -2.81
C ASP A 61 -19.77 23.01 -1.30
N THR A 62 -20.15 21.82 -0.84
CA THR A 62 -20.41 21.50 0.55
C THR A 62 -19.87 20.11 0.83
N ILE A 63 -19.16 19.98 1.94
CA ILE A 63 -18.50 18.74 2.34
C ILE A 63 -19.20 18.23 3.59
N THR A 64 -19.56 16.95 3.57
CA THR A 64 -20.03 16.22 4.75
C THR A 64 -19.06 15.09 5.03
N VAL A 65 -18.58 15.01 6.27
CA VAL A 65 -17.70 13.94 6.71
C VAL A 65 -18.48 13.00 7.62
N LEU A 66 -18.48 11.72 7.27
CA LEU A 66 -19.05 10.64 8.07
C LEU A 66 -17.91 9.77 8.61
N LYS A 67 -18.04 9.31 9.85
CA LYS A 67 -17.09 8.40 10.49
C LYS A 67 -17.83 7.38 11.34
N ASP A 68 -17.48 6.11 11.20
CA ASP A 68 -18.09 4.99 11.94
C ASP A 68 -19.63 4.96 11.86
N GLY A 69 -20.19 5.43 10.73
CA GLY A 69 -21.63 5.52 10.49
C GLY A 69 -22.31 6.75 11.10
N GLU A 70 -21.56 7.62 11.76
CA GLU A 70 -22.06 8.84 12.38
C GLU A 70 -21.65 10.09 11.60
N HIS A 71 -22.48 11.13 11.69
CA HIS A 71 -22.19 12.45 11.14
C HIS A 71 -21.14 13.16 12.01
N VAL A 72 -20.02 13.56 11.39
CA VAL A 72 -18.96 14.30 12.09
C VAL A 72 -19.17 15.81 11.90
N VAL A 73 -19.23 16.26 10.65
CA VAL A 73 -19.35 17.68 10.31
C VAL A 73 -19.91 17.87 8.90
N THR A 74 -20.62 18.96 8.68
CA THR A 74 -20.99 19.47 7.34
C THR A 74 -20.65 20.96 7.26
N PHE A 75 -19.95 21.37 6.21
CA PHE A 75 -19.58 22.78 6.02
C PHE A 75 -19.42 23.11 4.52
N PRO A 76 -19.66 24.38 4.12
CA PRO A 76 -19.38 24.83 2.76
C PRO A 76 -17.88 24.82 2.50
N ARG A 77 -17.46 24.35 1.32
CA ARG A 77 -16.07 24.40 0.91
C ARG A 77 -15.70 25.85 0.58
N ASP A 78 -14.62 26.32 1.17
CA ASP A 78 -14.07 27.66 0.96
C ASP A 78 -12.56 27.61 0.68
N GLU A 79 -11.91 28.77 0.70
CA GLU A 79 -10.46 28.93 0.52
C GLU A 79 -9.64 28.44 1.72
N ASN A 80 -10.23 28.38 2.91
CA ASN A 80 -9.58 27.87 4.13
C ASN A 80 -9.70 26.34 4.26
N THR A 81 -10.55 25.73 3.45
CA THR A 81 -10.73 24.28 3.43
C THR A 81 -9.45 23.63 2.93
N THR A 82 -8.80 22.84 3.79
CA THR A 82 -7.57 22.12 3.45
C THR A 82 -7.78 20.61 3.48
N LYS A 83 -6.97 19.88 2.69
CA LYS A 83 -6.95 18.41 2.75
C LYS A 83 -6.65 17.92 4.16
N GLN A 84 -5.71 18.57 4.87
CA GLN A 84 -5.37 18.22 6.25
C GLN A 84 -6.59 18.32 7.19
N MET A 85 -7.41 19.35 7.04
CA MET A 85 -8.64 19.51 7.83
C MET A 85 -9.62 18.36 7.58
N LEU A 86 -9.83 17.99 6.31
CA LEU A 86 -10.70 16.86 5.94
C LEU A 86 -10.19 15.54 6.53
N VAL A 87 -8.88 15.28 6.45
CA VAL A 87 -8.26 14.10 7.07
C VAL A 87 -8.54 14.08 8.58
N ARG A 88 -8.41 15.21 9.27
CA ARG A 88 -8.69 15.28 10.72
C ARG A 88 -10.13 14.90 11.03
N TYR A 89 -11.10 15.40 10.27
CA TYR A 89 -12.51 15.02 10.44
C TYR A 89 -12.77 13.54 10.13
N MET A 90 -12.12 12.99 9.09
CA MET A 90 -12.32 11.59 8.68
C MET A 90 -11.71 10.60 9.68
N VAL A 91 -10.55 10.93 10.26
CA VAL A 91 -9.81 10.01 11.13
C VAL A 91 -10.07 10.30 12.62
N GLY A 92 -10.53 11.49 12.99
CA GLY A 92 -10.89 11.89 14.36
C GLY A 92 -9.71 12.00 15.31
N ARG A 93 -8.53 12.35 14.78
CA ARG A 93 -7.32 12.72 15.53
C ARG A 93 -6.68 13.88 14.80
N ASP A 94 -5.92 14.71 15.52
CA ASP A 94 -4.83 15.42 14.88
C ASP A 94 -3.91 14.36 14.27
N VAL A 95 -4.15 14.04 12.99
CA VAL A 95 -3.12 13.42 12.16
C VAL A 95 -2.17 14.56 11.80
N GLU A 96 -1.58 15.20 12.83
CA GLU A 96 -0.15 15.36 12.77
C GLU A 96 0.34 13.95 12.63
N PHE A 97 0.70 13.58 11.41
CA PHE A 97 1.55 12.44 11.27
C PHE A 97 2.79 12.77 12.11
N ASP A 98 2.85 12.24 13.34
CA ASP A 98 4.04 12.27 14.20
C ASP A 98 5.04 11.34 13.49
N TYR A 99 5.60 11.84 12.38
CA TYR A 99 6.57 11.20 11.50
C TYR A 99 7.90 11.12 12.24
N ARG A 100 7.94 10.39 13.34
CA ARG A 100 9.21 9.98 13.93
C ARG A 100 9.85 8.98 12.98
N LEU A 101 10.55 9.53 11.99
CA LEU A 101 11.71 8.91 11.40
C LEU A 101 12.54 8.36 12.55
N SER A 102 12.98 7.11 12.45
CA SER A 102 13.80 6.57 13.53
C SER A 102 15.09 7.41 13.58
N ASP A 103 15.37 8.08 14.70
CA ASP A 103 16.65 8.77 14.96
C ASP A 103 17.84 7.77 14.99
N THR A 104 17.55 6.47 14.89
CA THR A 104 18.53 5.40 14.85
C THR A 104 19.16 5.28 13.47
N VAL A 105 20.43 5.69 13.37
CA VAL A 105 21.35 5.22 12.33
C VAL A 105 21.45 3.70 12.45
N GLN A 106 20.68 2.97 11.63
CA GLN A 106 20.68 1.52 11.66
C GLN A 106 21.93 1.02 10.94
N THR A 107 22.86 0.41 11.70
CA THR A 107 24.13 -0.08 11.16
C THR A 107 24.05 -1.51 10.63
N ASP A 108 23.03 -2.26 11.04
CA ASP A 108 22.96 -3.70 10.80
C ASP A 108 22.28 -3.99 9.47
N VAL A 109 23.09 -4.16 8.42
CA VAL A 109 22.62 -4.57 7.09
C VAL A 109 21.93 -5.94 7.16
N LEU A 110 20.63 -5.96 6.92
CA LEU A 110 19.81 -7.16 6.88
C LEU A 110 19.85 -7.81 5.49
N LEU A 111 19.65 -7.02 4.44
CA LEU A 111 19.60 -7.47 3.06
C LEU A 111 20.46 -6.53 2.21
N GLU A 112 21.30 -7.08 1.34
CA GLU A 112 22.11 -6.30 0.41
C GLU A 112 21.95 -6.89 -0.99
N ALA A 113 21.64 -6.04 -1.96
CA ALA A 113 21.65 -6.37 -3.38
C ALA A 113 22.83 -5.66 -4.05
N LYS A 114 23.61 -6.40 -4.85
CA LYS A 114 24.75 -5.88 -5.62
C LYS A 114 24.56 -6.18 -7.09
N GLY A 115 24.30 -5.15 -7.90
CA GLY A 115 24.13 -5.28 -9.34
C GLY A 115 22.97 -6.19 -9.76
N LEU A 116 21.94 -6.32 -8.92
CA LEU A 116 20.82 -7.25 -9.17
C LEU A 116 20.11 -6.88 -10.47
N SER A 117 19.98 -7.86 -11.35
CA SER A 117 19.39 -7.66 -12.67
C SER A 117 18.39 -8.77 -12.99
N SER A 118 17.36 -8.45 -13.76
CA SER A 118 16.36 -9.40 -14.27
C SER A 118 15.87 -8.92 -15.65
N GLY A 119 16.49 -9.47 -16.70
CA GLY A 119 16.17 -9.11 -18.08
C GLY A 119 16.46 -7.63 -18.37
N ASP A 120 15.55 -6.99 -19.11
CA ASP A 120 15.56 -5.57 -19.46
C ASP A 120 14.81 -4.68 -18.46
N LYS A 121 14.02 -5.28 -17.55
CA LYS A 121 13.17 -4.55 -16.59
C LYS A 121 13.85 -4.15 -15.29
N LEU A 122 14.94 -4.83 -14.93
CA LEU A 122 15.76 -4.51 -13.77
C LEU A 122 17.23 -4.63 -14.14
N MET A 123 17.96 -3.53 -14.03
CA MET A 123 19.33 -3.38 -14.52
C MET A 123 20.25 -2.86 -13.41
N GLY A 124 21.03 -3.76 -12.81
CA GLY A 124 22.13 -3.40 -11.93
C GLY A 124 21.74 -2.78 -10.59
N ALA A 125 20.55 -3.09 -10.05
CA ALA A 125 20.08 -2.52 -8.79
C ALA A 125 21.01 -2.88 -7.62
N SER A 126 21.54 -1.85 -6.96
CA SER A 126 22.43 -1.99 -5.80
C SER A 126 21.93 -1.15 -4.63
N PHE A 127 21.65 -1.79 -3.50
CA PHE A 127 21.15 -1.13 -2.29
C PHE A 127 21.30 -2.06 -1.06
N ALA A 128 21.19 -1.49 0.13
CA ALA A 128 21.20 -2.22 1.40
C ALA A 128 19.97 -1.86 2.23
N LEU A 129 19.29 -2.83 2.82
CA LEU A 129 18.18 -2.67 3.76
C LEU A 129 18.65 -3.11 5.14
N HIS A 130 18.41 -2.31 6.16
CA HIS A 130 18.85 -2.54 7.53
C HIS A 130 17.73 -3.14 8.40
N LYS A 131 18.12 -3.70 9.54
CA LYS A 131 17.18 -4.28 10.51
C LYS A 131 16.29 -3.21 11.13
N GLY A 132 14.99 -3.30 10.85
CA GLY A 132 13.98 -2.36 11.35
C GLY A 132 13.80 -1.14 10.47
N GLU A 133 14.35 -1.15 9.26
CA GLU A 133 14.21 -0.07 8.29
C GLU A 133 13.00 -0.31 7.39
N ILE A 134 12.30 0.78 7.03
CA ILE A 134 11.34 0.79 5.93
C ILE A 134 11.93 1.61 4.79
N VAL A 135 12.28 0.96 3.69
CA VAL A 135 12.79 1.63 2.48
C VAL A 135 11.68 1.74 1.46
N GLY A 136 11.35 2.97 1.09
CA GLY A 136 10.41 3.27 0.02
C GLY A 136 11.04 3.07 -1.34
N ILE A 137 10.26 2.61 -2.32
CA ILE A 137 10.68 2.49 -3.70
C ILE A 137 9.70 3.32 -4.55
N ALA A 138 10.16 4.50 -4.96
CA ALA A 138 9.44 5.44 -5.82
C ALA A 138 9.90 5.32 -7.28
N GLY A 139 9.07 5.80 -8.20
CA GLY A 139 9.32 5.71 -9.64
C GLY A 139 8.02 5.74 -10.43
N LEU A 140 8.09 6.09 -11.72
CA LEU A 140 6.93 6.08 -12.60
C LEU A 140 6.45 4.64 -12.88
N GLU A 141 5.28 4.48 -13.49
CA GLU A 141 4.86 3.16 -13.99
C GLU A 141 5.89 2.62 -15.00
N GLY A 142 6.20 1.32 -14.89
CA GLY A 142 7.21 0.69 -15.75
C GLY A 142 8.67 0.94 -15.35
N SER A 143 8.94 1.69 -14.27
CA SER A 143 10.31 1.97 -13.78
C SER A 143 11.06 0.76 -13.20
N GLY A 144 10.42 -0.40 -13.03
CA GLY A 144 11.03 -1.63 -12.50
C GLY A 144 10.77 -1.90 -11.01
N ARG A 145 9.89 -1.12 -10.36
CA ARG A 145 9.58 -1.22 -8.92
C ARG A 145 9.05 -2.59 -8.51
N THR A 146 7.97 -3.05 -9.16
CA THR A 146 7.39 -4.38 -8.91
C THR A 146 8.39 -5.47 -9.30
N GLU A 147 9.11 -5.29 -10.41
CA GLU A 147 10.09 -6.25 -10.91
C GLU A 147 11.26 -6.45 -9.95
N LEU A 148 11.69 -5.40 -9.25
CA LEU A 148 12.67 -5.51 -8.17
C LEU A 148 12.17 -6.43 -7.04
N LEU A 149 10.95 -6.20 -6.54
CA LEU A 149 10.37 -7.05 -5.49
C LEU A 149 10.18 -8.50 -5.96
N GLU A 150 9.63 -8.69 -7.17
CA GLU A 150 9.40 -10.01 -7.76
C GLU A 150 10.71 -10.77 -8.00
N THR A 151 11.79 -10.08 -8.35
CA THR A 151 13.13 -10.69 -8.51
C THR A 151 13.70 -11.12 -7.17
N LEU A 152 13.60 -10.27 -6.14
CA LEU A 152 14.05 -10.60 -4.78
C LEU A 152 13.26 -11.78 -4.18
N PHE A 153 11.97 -11.89 -4.50
CA PHE A 153 11.13 -13.00 -4.07
C PHE A 153 11.29 -14.28 -4.93
N GLY A 154 12.07 -14.22 -6.01
CA GLY A 154 12.26 -15.35 -6.92
C GLY A 154 11.03 -15.69 -7.77
N TRP A 155 10.08 -14.76 -7.90
CA TRP A 155 9.03 -14.86 -8.92
C TRP A 155 9.63 -14.65 -10.30
N ARG A 156 10.50 -13.64 -10.43
CA ARG A 156 11.30 -13.41 -11.64
C ARG A 156 12.71 -13.98 -11.47
N PRO A 157 13.28 -14.59 -12.51
CA PRO A 157 14.65 -15.08 -12.45
C PRO A 157 15.65 -13.92 -12.49
N ALA A 158 16.54 -13.85 -11.50
CA ALA A 158 17.68 -12.96 -11.58
C ALA A 158 18.63 -13.39 -12.71
N THR A 159 18.96 -12.47 -13.60
CA THR A 159 19.90 -12.68 -14.72
C THR A 159 21.32 -12.22 -14.39
N GLY A 160 21.51 -11.50 -13.28
CA GLY A 160 22.81 -11.02 -12.84
C GLY A 160 22.78 -10.45 -11.41
N GLY A 161 23.97 -10.14 -10.90
CA GLY A 161 24.16 -9.60 -9.56
C GLY A 161 24.12 -10.65 -8.45
N GLU A 162 24.16 -10.14 -7.22
CA GLU A 162 24.25 -10.95 -6.01
C GLU A 162 23.32 -10.39 -4.93
N VAL A 163 22.74 -11.28 -4.13
CA VAL A 163 21.92 -10.92 -2.97
C VAL A 163 22.53 -11.55 -1.74
N PHE A 164 22.67 -10.78 -0.68
CA PHE A 164 23.17 -11.19 0.62
C PHE A 164 22.10 -10.96 1.68
N LEU A 165 21.90 -11.93 2.56
CA LEU A 165 21.02 -11.82 3.71
C LEU A 165 21.88 -12.05 4.98
N GLU A 166 21.91 -11.06 5.86
CA GLU A 166 22.75 -11.05 7.07
C GLU A 166 24.22 -11.38 6.74
N GLY A 167 24.76 -10.72 5.70
CA GLY A 167 26.12 -10.90 5.19
C GLY A 167 26.37 -12.20 4.42
N LYS A 168 25.40 -13.12 4.35
CA LYS A 168 25.55 -14.41 3.65
C LYS A 168 24.94 -14.33 2.26
N LYS A 169 25.73 -14.65 1.24
CA LYS A 169 25.24 -14.75 -0.15
C LYS A 169 24.14 -15.81 -0.25
N ILE A 170 22.98 -15.42 -0.77
CA ILE A 170 21.85 -16.30 -1.02
C ILE A 170 21.56 -16.41 -2.52
N ARG A 171 20.85 -17.48 -2.91
CA ARG A 171 20.35 -17.66 -4.27
C ARG A 171 18.86 -17.93 -4.22
N VAL A 172 18.07 -16.94 -4.63
CA VAL A 172 16.61 -17.04 -4.70
C VAL A 172 16.22 -17.33 -6.15
N HIS A 173 15.78 -18.56 -6.43
CA HIS A 173 15.39 -18.99 -7.78
C HIS A 173 13.90 -19.38 -7.88
N ASN A 174 13.20 -19.36 -6.75
CA ASN A 174 11.76 -19.54 -6.65
C ASN A 174 11.24 -18.98 -5.32
N THR A 175 9.93 -18.80 -5.24
CA THR A 175 9.20 -18.25 -4.08
C THR A 175 9.32 -19.13 -2.83
N ILE A 176 9.34 -20.46 -2.99
CA ILE A 176 9.52 -21.41 -1.87
C ILE A 176 10.87 -21.18 -1.18
N ARG A 177 11.93 -20.96 -1.95
CA ARG A 177 13.26 -20.69 -1.41
C ARG A 177 13.36 -19.31 -0.80
N ALA A 178 12.73 -18.29 -1.37
CA ALA A 178 12.63 -16.96 -0.77
C ALA A 178 12.00 -17.04 0.63
N LYS A 179 10.86 -17.74 0.72
CA LYS A 179 10.16 -17.99 1.98
C LYS A 179 11.05 -18.69 3.02
N LYS A 180 11.81 -19.72 2.62
CA LYS A 180 12.79 -20.39 3.51
C LYS A 180 13.91 -19.48 4.01
N TYR A 181 14.29 -18.47 3.22
CA TYR A 181 15.22 -17.43 3.65
C TYR A 181 14.57 -16.35 4.54
N GLY A 182 13.26 -16.43 4.78
CA GLY A 182 12.52 -15.48 5.62
C GLY A 182 12.01 -14.26 4.85
N PHE A 183 11.77 -14.37 3.54
CA PHE A 183 11.09 -13.33 2.77
C PHE A 183 9.57 -13.52 2.80
N ALA A 184 8.85 -12.41 2.91
CA ALA A 184 7.42 -12.32 2.64
C ALA A 184 7.17 -11.38 1.45
N TYR A 185 6.15 -11.68 0.65
CA TYR A 185 5.75 -10.84 -0.47
C TYR A 185 4.26 -10.51 -0.40
N ILE A 186 3.95 -9.24 -0.23
CA ILE A 186 2.60 -8.69 -0.25
C ILE A 186 2.38 -8.03 -1.61
N THR A 187 1.55 -8.66 -2.42
CA THR A 187 1.26 -8.23 -3.80
C THR A 187 0.23 -7.10 -3.87
N LYS A 188 0.37 -6.24 -4.88
CA LYS A 188 -0.61 -5.20 -5.23
C LYS A 188 -1.95 -5.78 -5.70
N ASP A 189 -1.96 -7.00 -6.27
CA ASP A 189 -3.20 -7.71 -6.63
C ASP A 189 -3.68 -8.60 -5.48
N ARG A 190 -4.15 -7.93 -4.42
CA ARG A 190 -4.68 -8.58 -3.22
C ARG A 190 -5.78 -9.61 -3.52
N LYS A 191 -6.63 -9.35 -4.53
CA LYS A 191 -7.84 -10.15 -4.78
C LYS A 191 -7.53 -11.45 -5.51
N SER A 192 -6.66 -11.42 -6.52
CA SER A 192 -6.38 -12.59 -7.36
C SER A 192 -5.16 -13.37 -6.89
N LEU A 193 -4.15 -12.68 -6.33
CA LEU A 193 -2.87 -13.28 -5.97
C LEU A 193 -2.61 -13.31 -4.45
N GLY A 194 -3.24 -12.42 -3.69
CA GLY A 194 -2.97 -12.27 -2.25
C GLY A 194 -3.84 -13.13 -1.33
N LEU A 195 -5.15 -13.15 -1.55
CA LEU A 195 -6.12 -13.71 -0.60
C LEU A 195 -7.00 -14.80 -1.21
N PHE A 196 -7.30 -15.81 -0.41
CA PHE A 196 -8.33 -16.79 -0.69
C PHE A 196 -9.69 -16.20 -0.27
N LEU A 197 -10.24 -15.31 -1.09
CA LEU A 197 -11.43 -14.49 -0.77
C LEU A 197 -12.66 -15.30 -0.31
N LYS A 198 -12.86 -16.49 -0.90
CA LYS A 198 -13.99 -17.38 -0.56
C LYS A 198 -13.78 -18.18 0.72
N GLN A 199 -12.54 -18.22 1.24
CA GLN A 199 -12.18 -18.89 2.48
C GLN A 199 -12.31 -17.93 3.66
N ASP A 200 -12.31 -18.51 4.85
CA ASP A 200 -12.44 -17.74 6.09
C ASP A 200 -11.14 -17.08 6.55
N VAL A 201 -11.27 -16.17 7.52
CA VAL A 201 -10.16 -15.40 8.09
C VAL A 201 -9.05 -16.32 8.59
N LYS A 202 -9.36 -17.30 9.46
CA LYS A 202 -8.32 -18.17 10.04
C LYS A 202 -7.56 -18.99 8.98
N THR A 203 -8.25 -19.42 7.92
CA THR A 203 -7.64 -20.20 6.83
C THR A 203 -6.69 -19.32 6.04
N ASN A 204 -7.08 -18.07 5.76
CA ASN A 204 -6.18 -17.11 5.12
C ASN A 204 -4.95 -16.81 5.99
N ILE A 205 -5.13 -16.54 7.29
CA ILE A 205 -4.00 -16.24 8.18
C ILE A 205 -2.99 -17.40 8.22
N ALA A 206 -3.47 -18.65 8.18
CA ALA A 206 -2.61 -19.82 8.22
C ALA A 206 -2.00 -20.21 6.86
N ALA A 207 -2.46 -19.63 5.74
CA ALA A 207 -2.17 -20.15 4.41
C ALA A 207 -0.68 -20.07 4.04
N ALA A 208 -0.03 -18.96 4.40
CA ALA A 208 1.41 -18.85 4.18
C ALA A 208 2.20 -19.69 5.17
N SER A 209 1.66 -20.08 6.34
CA SER A 209 2.36 -20.79 7.42
C SER A 209 1.98 -22.25 7.64
N GLU A 210 1.51 -22.93 6.60
CA GLU A 210 0.95 -24.28 6.69
C GLU A 210 1.86 -25.32 7.37
N GLU A 211 3.18 -25.23 7.15
CA GLU A 211 4.16 -26.16 7.73
C GLU A 211 4.22 -26.06 9.25
N ASN A 212 3.90 -24.90 9.83
CA ASN A 212 3.87 -24.69 11.28
C ASN A 212 2.71 -25.44 11.97
N TYR A 213 1.74 -25.92 11.19
CA TYR A 213 0.55 -26.62 11.69
C TYR A 213 0.53 -28.09 11.30
N LYS A 214 1.47 -28.57 10.48
CA LYS A 214 1.55 -29.97 10.06
C LYS A 214 2.50 -30.76 10.97
N ARG A 215 2.07 -31.95 11.39
CA ARG A 215 2.94 -32.94 12.04
C ARG A 215 2.59 -34.33 11.53
N PHE A 216 3.57 -35.04 10.96
CA PHE A 216 3.39 -36.36 10.33
C PHE A 216 2.22 -36.40 9.32
N GLY A 217 2.05 -35.33 8.53
CA GLY A 217 0.97 -35.22 7.53
C GLY A 217 -0.40 -34.80 8.10
N LEU A 218 -0.57 -34.69 9.42
CA LEU A 218 -1.80 -34.25 10.06
C LEU A 218 -1.75 -32.75 10.36
N VAL A 219 -2.85 -32.04 10.05
CA VAL A 219 -2.99 -30.60 10.31
C VAL A 219 -3.63 -30.37 11.67
N SER A 220 -3.00 -29.54 12.51
CA SER A 220 -3.55 -29.12 13.80
C SER A 220 -4.45 -27.89 13.65
N TYR A 221 -5.76 -28.13 13.60
CA TYR A 221 -6.74 -27.06 13.53
C TYR A 221 -6.76 -26.17 14.78
N ILE A 222 -6.46 -26.73 15.96
CA ILE A 222 -6.35 -25.97 17.21
C ILE A 222 -5.28 -24.87 17.09
N LYS A 223 -4.09 -25.22 16.60
CA LYS A 223 -3.00 -24.26 16.38
C LYS A 223 -3.35 -23.19 15.34
N ILE A 224 -4.09 -23.55 14.29
CA ILE A 224 -4.58 -22.58 13.29
C ILE A 224 -5.49 -21.56 13.96
N VAL A 225 -6.44 -22.01 14.79
CA VAL A 225 -7.36 -21.14 15.51
C VAL A 225 -6.62 -20.24 16.50
N GLU A 226 -5.68 -20.79 17.27
CA GLU A 226 -4.87 -20.01 18.23
C GLU A 226 -4.05 -18.91 17.53
N ASN A 227 -3.38 -19.26 16.42
CA ASN A 227 -2.63 -18.28 15.64
C ASN A 227 -3.53 -17.19 15.06
N ALA A 228 -4.69 -17.57 14.52
CA ALA A 228 -5.65 -16.62 13.98
C ALA A 228 -6.18 -15.65 15.06
N LYS A 229 -6.53 -16.16 16.26
CA LYS A 229 -6.93 -15.29 17.39
C LYS A 229 -5.84 -14.27 17.73
N ARG A 230 -4.59 -14.75 17.88
CA ARG A 230 -3.44 -13.90 18.18
C ARG A 230 -3.30 -12.75 17.19
N TYR A 231 -3.38 -13.03 15.88
CA TYR A 231 -3.20 -11.99 14.87
C TYR A 231 -4.41 -11.08 14.69
N VAL A 232 -5.63 -11.62 14.81
CA VAL A 232 -6.84 -10.79 14.79
C VAL A 232 -6.80 -9.75 15.91
N GLU A 233 -6.36 -10.15 17.11
CA GLU A 233 -6.19 -9.24 18.25
C GLU A 233 -5.01 -8.27 18.05
N ALA A 234 -3.82 -8.80 17.74
CA ALA A 234 -2.59 -8.00 17.64
C ALA A 234 -2.63 -6.94 16.53
N ILE A 235 -3.35 -7.21 15.44
CA ILE A 235 -3.45 -6.33 14.25
C ILE A 235 -4.82 -5.62 14.20
N ARG A 236 -5.72 -5.91 15.16
CA ARG A 236 -7.07 -5.35 15.24
C ARG A 236 -7.84 -5.53 13.93
N ILE A 237 -7.92 -6.79 13.48
CA ILE A 237 -8.73 -7.17 12.32
C ILE A 237 -10.20 -7.16 12.77
N LYS A 238 -11.01 -6.27 12.19
CA LYS A 238 -12.44 -6.20 12.46
C LYS A 238 -13.16 -7.29 11.66
N CYS A 239 -13.53 -8.38 12.35
CA CYS A 239 -14.34 -9.47 11.79
C CYS A 239 -15.36 -9.95 12.83
N ALA A 240 -16.54 -10.41 12.39
CA ALA A 240 -17.58 -10.96 13.25
C ALA A 240 -17.17 -12.31 13.86
N SER A 241 -16.37 -13.10 13.14
CA SER A 241 -15.80 -14.35 13.63
C SER A 241 -14.60 -14.76 12.79
N LEU A 242 -13.79 -15.71 13.30
CA LEU A 242 -12.71 -16.33 12.53
C LEU A 242 -13.19 -17.14 11.32
N THR A 243 -14.47 -17.52 11.30
CA THR A 243 -15.13 -18.26 10.21
C THR A 243 -15.78 -17.34 9.18
N GLN A 244 -15.76 -16.01 9.38
CA GLN A 244 -16.23 -15.06 8.39
C GLN A 244 -15.37 -15.16 7.12
N LYS A 245 -16.02 -15.19 5.95
CA LYS A 245 -15.32 -15.17 4.66
C LYS A 245 -14.60 -13.85 4.44
N VAL A 246 -13.36 -13.91 3.96
CA VAL A 246 -12.54 -12.71 3.74
C VAL A 246 -13.15 -11.75 2.70
N MET A 247 -13.85 -12.27 1.70
CA MET A 247 -14.57 -11.44 0.72
C MET A 247 -15.61 -10.49 1.33
N ASN A 248 -16.12 -10.80 2.53
CA ASN A 248 -17.10 -9.98 3.23
C ASN A 248 -16.46 -8.95 4.19
N LEU A 249 -15.14 -8.82 4.20
CA LEU A 249 -14.42 -7.80 4.97
C LEU A 249 -14.21 -6.54 4.13
N SER A 250 -14.08 -5.39 4.80
CA SER A 250 -13.65 -4.15 4.14
C SER A 250 -12.23 -4.27 3.57
N GLY A 251 -11.88 -3.44 2.58
CA GLY A 251 -10.56 -3.46 1.93
C GLY A 251 -9.40 -3.37 2.92
N GLY A 252 -9.49 -2.49 3.93
CA GLY A 252 -8.49 -2.37 4.99
C GLY A 252 -8.34 -3.63 5.85
N ASN A 253 -9.45 -4.29 6.19
CA ASN A 253 -9.40 -5.55 6.94
C ASN A 253 -8.89 -6.71 6.09
N GLN A 254 -9.22 -6.75 4.80
CA GLN A 254 -8.63 -7.70 3.86
C GLN A 254 -7.10 -7.51 3.80
N GLN A 255 -6.63 -6.27 3.73
CA GLN A 255 -5.19 -5.97 3.72
C GLN A 255 -4.51 -6.42 5.02
N LYS A 256 -5.11 -6.17 6.17
CA LYS A 256 -4.60 -6.66 7.46
C LYS A 256 -4.55 -8.19 7.53
N VAL A 257 -5.55 -8.87 6.98
CA VAL A 257 -5.54 -10.35 6.87
C VAL A 257 -4.36 -10.79 6.00
N LEU A 258 -4.12 -10.16 4.85
CA LEU A 258 -2.98 -10.48 3.98
C LEU A 258 -1.63 -10.25 4.67
N ILE A 259 -1.47 -9.14 5.39
CA ILE A 259 -0.27 -8.85 6.18
C ILE A 259 -0.08 -9.94 7.25
N SER A 260 -1.16 -10.29 7.98
CA SER A 260 -1.11 -11.30 9.04
C SER A 260 -0.81 -12.72 8.55
N MET A 261 -1.24 -13.06 7.32
CA MET A 261 -0.91 -14.30 6.65
C MET A 261 0.61 -14.45 6.54
N TRP A 262 1.28 -13.42 6.00
CA TRP A 262 2.73 -13.44 5.86
C TRP A 262 3.49 -13.30 7.17
N LEU A 263 2.99 -12.51 8.13
CA LEU A 263 3.59 -12.42 9.46
C LEU A 263 3.54 -13.74 10.22
N SER A 264 2.56 -14.61 9.93
CA SER A 264 2.49 -15.94 10.54
C SER A 264 3.70 -16.83 10.23
N GLU A 265 4.49 -16.49 9.21
CA GLU A 265 5.77 -17.15 8.91
C GLU A 265 7.00 -16.50 9.57
N ASN A 266 6.80 -15.46 10.39
CA ASN A 266 7.86 -14.72 11.05
C ASN A 266 8.99 -14.29 10.09
N PRO A 267 8.65 -13.54 9.01
CA PRO A 267 9.63 -13.15 8.00
C PRO A 267 10.64 -12.16 8.58
N LYS A 268 11.86 -12.19 8.03
CA LYS A 268 12.92 -11.22 8.27
C LYS A 268 12.76 -10.00 7.37
N VAL A 269 12.44 -10.24 6.10
CA VAL A 269 12.28 -9.21 5.05
C VAL A 269 10.86 -9.25 4.52
N MET A 270 10.19 -8.11 4.49
CA MET A 270 8.87 -7.95 3.87
C MET A 270 8.98 -7.09 2.61
N LEU A 271 8.55 -7.65 1.49
CA LEU A 271 8.47 -6.99 0.19
C LEU A 271 7.00 -6.63 -0.04
N ILE A 272 6.67 -5.35 -0.01
CA ILE A 272 5.27 -4.89 0.00
C ILE A 272 5.02 -4.00 -1.21
N ASP A 273 4.13 -4.44 -2.08
CA ASP A 273 3.72 -3.73 -3.29
C ASP A 273 2.32 -3.14 -3.10
N GLU A 274 2.22 -1.80 -3.09
CA GLU A 274 1.00 -1.01 -2.92
C GLU A 274 0.21 -1.38 -1.65
N PRO A 275 0.76 -1.13 -0.44
CA PRO A 275 0.19 -1.60 0.83
C PRO A 275 -1.22 -1.11 1.10
N THR A 276 -1.63 0.02 0.54
CA THR A 276 -2.90 0.67 0.88
C THR A 276 -3.82 0.83 -0.32
N ARG A 277 -3.55 0.11 -1.41
CA ARG A 277 -4.41 0.16 -2.60
C ARG A 277 -5.81 -0.35 -2.31
N GLY A 278 -6.81 0.45 -2.68
CA GLY A 278 -8.22 0.15 -2.46
C GLY A 278 -8.56 0.02 -0.97
N VAL A 279 -7.97 0.89 -0.15
CA VAL A 279 -8.20 1.01 1.29
C VAL A 279 -8.55 2.47 1.59
N ASP A 280 -9.52 2.70 2.47
CA ASP A 280 -9.93 4.05 2.89
C ASP A 280 -8.83 4.77 3.70
N VAL A 281 -8.93 6.10 3.81
CA VAL A 281 -7.90 6.92 4.46
C VAL A 281 -7.67 6.58 5.94
N GLY A 282 -8.71 6.12 6.65
CA GLY A 282 -8.60 5.74 8.06
C GLY A 282 -7.83 4.43 8.23
N ALA A 283 -8.20 3.41 7.45
CA ALA A 283 -7.49 2.14 7.43
C ALA A 283 -6.07 2.25 6.86
N LYS A 284 -5.80 3.21 5.96
CA LYS A 284 -4.45 3.55 5.48
C LYS A 284 -3.51 3.90 6.64
N ALA A 285 -3.92 4.82 7.52
CA ALA A 285 -3.16 5.20 8.70
C ALA A 285 -2.93 4.02 9.66
N GLU A 286 -3.93 3.15 9.84
CA GLU A 286 -3.78 1.93 10.66
C GLU A 286 -2.76 0.94 10.06
N ILE A 287 -2.72 0.81 8.73
CA ILE A 287 -1.73 -0.02 8.04
C ILE A 287 -0.33 0.58 8.20
N HIS A 288 -0.15 1.89 8.05
CA HIS A 288 1.15 2.55 8.26
C HIS A 288 1.68 2.33 9.68
N ALA A 289 0.82 2.52 10.68
CA ALA A 289 1.18 2.27 12.08
C ALA A 289 1.56 0.80 12.31
N LEU A 290 0.86 -0.13 11.66
CA LEU A 290 1.20 -1.55 11.69
C LEU A 290 2.57 -1.83 11.06
N LEU A 291 2.86 -1.29 9.88
CA LEU A 291 4.16 -1.47 9.21
C LEU A 291 5.31 -0.90 10.04
N ARG A 292 5.12 0.28 10.65
CA ARG A 292 6.11 0.88 11.56
C ARG A 292 6.35 0.02 12.79
N LYS A 293 5.29 -0.55 13.38
CA LYS A 293 5.42 -1.51 14.49
C LYS A 293 6.21 -2.75 14.07
N ILE A 294 5.87 -3.35 12.93
CA ILE A 294 6.57 -4.52 12.37
C ILE A 294 8.06 -4.22 12.17
N ALA A 295 8.39 -3.05 11.63
CA ALA A 295 9.78 -2.61 11.47
C ALA A 295 10.47 -2.43 12.82
N SER A 296 9.82 -1.79 13.81
CA SER A 296 10.39 -1.62 15.17
C SER A 296 10.71 -2.94 15.89
N GLU A 297 10.09 -4.05 15.47
CA GLU A 297 10.42 -5.42 15.93
C GLU A 297 11.65 -6.03 15.23
N GLY A 298 12.39 -5.24 14.44
CA GLY A 298 13.64 -5.62 13.78
C GLY A 298 13.49 -6.22 12.37
N LYS A 299 12.30 -6.20 11.79
CA LYS A 299 12.05 -6.68 10.41
C LYS A 299 12.40 -5.59 9.41
N GLY A 300 13.01 -5.93 8.29
CA GLY A 300 13.26 -4.98 7.19
C GLY A 300 12.09 -4.98 6.20
N ILE A 301 11.70 -3.79 5.73
CA ILE A 301 10.58 -3.62 4.79
C ILE A 301 11.06 -2.88 3.54
N LEU A 302 10.81 -3.45 2.36
CA LEU A 302 10.81 -2.72 1.09
C LEU A 302 9.37 -2.44 0.71
N MET A 303 9.03 -1.17 0.49
CA MET A 303 7.67 -0.73 0.23
C MET A 303 7.60 0.03 -1.10
N VAL A 304 6.86 -0.52 -2.06
CA VAL A 304 6.48 0.17 -3.28
C VAL A 304 5.12 0.82 -3.05
N SER A 305 5.00 2.09 -3.43
CA SER A 305 3.72 2.81 -3.49
C SER A 305 3.71 3.74 -4.69
N SER A 306 2.54 3.90 -5.28
CA SER A 306 2.24 4.92 -6.29
C SER A 306 1.93 6.28 -5.68
N GLU A 307 1.67 6.35 -4.38
CA GLU A 307 1.35 7.59 -3.67
C GLU A 307 2.59 8.13 -2.95
N LEU A 308 3.22 9.17 -3.51
CA LEU A 308 4.40 9.80 -2.91
C LEU A 308 4.19 10.26 -1.46
N PRO A 309 3.03 10.84 -1.07
CA PRO A 309 2.77 11.15 0.34
C PRO A 309 2.86 9.93 1.26
N GLU A 310 2.51 8.73 0.80
CA GLU A 310 2.63 7.50 1.60
C GLU A 310 4.10 7.09 1.80
N ILE A 311 4.92 7.21 0.76
CA ILE A 311 6.37 6.97 0.85
C ILE A 311 7.00 7.94 1.84
N MET A 312 6.74 9.24 1.69
CA MET A 312 7.23 10.27 2.61
C MET A 312 6.72 10.06 4.04
N ALA A 313 5.52 9.51 4.19
CA ALA A 313 4.92 9.28 5.49
C ALA A 313 5.49 8.08 6.25
N SER A 314 5.89 7.04 5.52
CA SER A 314 6.07 5.71 6.12
C SER A 314 7.47 5.15 5.97
N CYS A 315 8.35 5.76 5.18
CA CYS A 315 9.69 5.24 4.90
C CYS A 315 10.78 6.02 5.64
N ASP A 316 11.87 5.35 5.99
CA ASP A 316 13.05 5.99 6.59
C ASP A 316 13.95 6.61 5.49
N ARG A 317 13.94 6.01 4.30
CA ARG A 317 14.58 6.55 3.10
C ARG A 317 13.90 6.01 1.84
N VAL A 318 14.22 6.62 0.70
CA VAL A 318 13.56 6.35 -0.58
C VAL A 318 14.59 6.00 -1.65
N ILE A 319 14.40 4.87 -2.32
CA ILE A 319 15.07 4.52 -3.57
C ILE A 319 14.19 5.02 -4.71
N VAL A 320 14.74 5.81 -5.62
CA VAL A 320 14.03 6.27 -6.82
C VAL A 320 14.51 5.47 -8.01
N MET A 321 13.56 4.83 -8.71
CA MET A 321 13.82 4.03 -9.90
C MET A 321 13.41 4.77 -11.17
N PHE A 322 14.23 4.64 -12.20
CA PHE A 322 13.96 5.13 -13.56
C PHE A 322 14.48 4.10 -14.57
N GLU A 323 13.64 3.73 -15.55
CA GLU A 323 13.96 2.76 -16.60
C GLU A 323 14.70 1.50 -16.11
N GLY A 324 14.22 0.87 -15.05
CA GLY A 324 14.78 -0.38 -14.51
C GLY A 324 16.05 -0.21 -13.69
N ARG A 325 16.54 1.01 -13.47
CA ARG A 325 17.75 1.31 -12.69
C ARG A 325 17.39 2.07 -11.42
N ILE A 326 18.20 1.90 -10.39
CA ILE A 326 18.20 2.82 -9.25
C ILE A 326 18.89 4.09 -9.72
N PHE A 327 18.13 5.18 -9.77
CA PHE A 327 18.60 6.49 -10.25
C PHE A 327 19.06 7.38 -9.10
N GLY A 328 18.48 7.21 -7.90
CA GLY A 328 18.90 7.93 -6.71
C GLY A 328 18.43 7.28 -5.42
N VAL A 329 19.08 7.65 -4.32
CA VAL A 329 18.66 7.30 -2.95
C VAL A 329 18.55 8.59 -2.15
N LEU A 330 17.36 8.87 -1.62
CA LEU A 330 17.06 10.05 -0.84
C LEU A 330 16.84 9.65 0.62
N GLN A 331 17.45 10.38 1.54
CA GLN A 331 17.04 10.29 2.95
C GLN A 331 15.67 10.93 3.10
N ASN A 332 14.83 10.35 3.94
CA ASN A 332 13.55 10.98 4.26
C ASN A 332 13.78 12.00 5.37
N ASP A 333 14.35 13.15 5.01
CA ASP A 333 14.56 14.29 5.91
C ASP A 333 13.78 15.52 5.40
N LYS A 334 14.00 16.69 6.00
CA LYS A 334 13.33 17.94 5.59
C LYS A 334 13.60 18.35 4.14
N SER A 335 14.58 17.75 3.47
CA SER A 335 14.91 18.01 2.06
C SER A 335 14.18 17.08 1.08
N LEU A 336 13.41 16.11 1.57
CA LEU A 336 12.58 15.25 0.73
C LEU A 336 11.31 16.01 0.32
N THR A 337 11.11 16.16 -0.99
CA THR A 337 9.89 16.72 -1.58
C THR A 337 9.38 15.82 -2.69
N GLU A 338 8.08 15.90 -2.98
CA GLU A 338 7.46 15.18 -4.10
C GLU A 338 8.12 15.56 -5.43
N GLU A 339 8.35 16.86 -5.66
CA GLU A 339 9.02 17.37 -6.86
C GLU A 339 10.41 16.74 -7.07
N ARG A 340 11.19 16.58 -5.99
CA ARG A 340 12.53 15.99 -6.07
C ARG A 340 12.46 14.50 -6.42
N MET A 341 11.50 13.76 -5.86
CA MET A 341 11.27 12.36 -6.22
C MET A 341 10.83 12.22 -7.67
N ILE A 342 9.90 13.07 -8.13
CA ILE A 342 9.41 13.07 -9.52
C ILE A 342 10.54 13.41 -10.50
N SER A 343 11.34 14.44 -10.20
CA SER A 343 12.47 14.84 -11.05
C SER A 343 13.47 13.70 -11.29
N LEU A 344 13.83 12.96 -10.23
CA LEU A 344 14.66 11.75 -10.34
C LEU A 344 13.94 10.61 -11.08
N ALA A 345 12.65 10.41 -10.82
CA ALA A 345 11.83 9.39 -11.46
C ALA A 345 11.54 9.67 -12.95
N SER A 346 11.75 10.90 -13.42
CA SER A 346 11.64 11.32 -14.81
C SER A 346 12.99 11.42 -15.53
N GLY A 347 14.10 11.14 -14.84
CA GLY A 347 15.45 11.27 -15.40
C GLY A 347 15.88 12.72 -15.66
N MET A 348 15.24 13.71 -15.02
CA MET A 348 15.45 15.14 -15.29
C MET A 348 16.48 15.80 -14.34
N ALA A 349 16.99 15.08 -13.35
CA ALA A 349 18.00 15.62 -12.43
C ALA A 349 19.42 15.18 -12.84
N ASP A 350 20.30 16.16 -13.04
CA ASP A 350 21.75 15.94 -13.11
C ASP A 350 22.25 15.28 -11.83
N CYS A 351 23.04 14.22 -11.97
CA CYS A 351 23.77 13.59 -10.88
C CYS A 351 24.76 14.60 -10.27
N GLY A 352 24.35 15.25 -9.18
CA GLY A 352 25.22 16.05 -8.31
C GLY A 352 25.82 15.22 -7.20
#